data_AF-A0A926YM12-F1
#
_entry.id   AF-A0A926YM12-F1
#
_cell.length_a   1.000
_cell.length_b   1.000
_cell.length_c   1.000
_cell.angle_alpha   90.00
_cell.angle_beta   90.00
_cell.angle_gamma   90.00
#
_symmetry.space_group_name_H-M   'P 1'
#
loop_
_entity.id
_entity.type
_entity.pdbx_description
1 polymer ?
#
loop_
_entity_poly.entity_id
_entity_poly.type
_entity_poly.pdbx_seq_one_letter_code
_entity_poly.pdbx_strand_id
1 'polypeptide(L)'
;MLADTSKINTPSELDKFCKKLFQWLQVHMAVDTVTLLLPDSGNQDLTVRSTIGLEEEISQQIFIPIGKGFAGNIAENKLPVVVENLAAVEVVSPVLRNKGLQSMVGVPLQLVHSVVGVLHVGTFQPRKFNERDIQQLQLVVNLLQPVIANAGVYNFDQRYYSQAACNSWKGKYYQLVKMLLGSKQAQSLQYDISY
;
A
#
# COMPACT_ATOMS: atom_id res chain seq x y z
N MET A 1 16.21 -8.59 -5.57
CA MET A 1 16.99 -7.57 -4.85
C MET A 1 16.07 -6.37 -4.57
N LEU A 2 15.37 -6.41 -3.43
CA LEU A 2 14.56 -5.27 -2.96
C LEU A 2 15.52 -4.19 -2.46
N ALA A 3 15.27 -2.94 -2.82
CA ALA A 3 16.18 -1.83 -2.57
C ALA A 3 16.38 -1.58 -1.07
N ASP A 4 17.58 -1.11 -0.72
CA ASP A 4 17.91 -0.57 0.60
C ASP A 4 16.95 0.58 0.95
N THR A 5 16.05 0.33 1.90
CA THR A 5 15.01 1.28 2.32
C THR A 5 15.58 2.46 3.11
N SER A 6 16.83 2.39 3.58
CA SER A 6 17.51 3.50 4.26
C SER A 6 17.80 4.70 3.35
N LYS A 7 17.60 4.52 2.04
CA LYS A 7 17.79 5.57 1.03
C LYS A 7 16.49 6.15 0.49
N ILE A 8 15.31 5.67 0.90
CA ILE A 8 14.03 6.19 0.38
C ILE A 8 13.71 7.53 1.06
N ASN A 9 14.27 8.60 0.49
CA ASN A 9 14.11 9.97 0.99
C ASN A 9 13.44 10.88 -0.05
N THR A 10 13.10 10.31 -1.21
CA THR A 10 12.46 11.04 -2.30
C THR A 10 11.19 10.34 -2.79
N PRO A 11 10.24 11.09 -3.37
CA PRO A 11 9.04 10.52 -3.99
C PRO A 11 9.37 9.48 -5.07
N SER A 12 10.41 9.69 -5.88
CA SER A 12 10.80 8.76 -6.94
C SER A 12 11.33 7.42 -6.41
N GLU A 13 12.02 7.42 -5.27
CA GLU A 13 12.50 6.20 -4.62
C GLU A 13 11.36 5.40 -3.99
N LEU A 14 10.37 6.09 -3.42
CA LEU A 14 9.15 5.46 -2.95
C LEU A 14 8.44 4.73 -4.11
N ASP A 15 8.32 5.36 -5.27
CA ASP A 15 7.64 4.75 -6.42
C ASP A 15 8.36 3.47 -6.89
N LYS A 16 9.71 3.51 -6.92
CA LYS A 16 10.53 2.33 -7.24
C LYS A 16 10.36 1.22 -6.20
N PHE A 17 10.29 1.57 -4.92
CA PHE A 17 10.06 0.61 -3.84
C PHE A 17 8.67 -0.03 -3.93
N CYS A 18 7.62 0.80 -4.06
CA CYS A 18 6.23 0.34 -4.22
C CYS A 18 6.10 -0.58 -5.42
N LYS A 19 6.68 -0.24 -6.58
CA LYS A 19 6.64 -1.10 -7.77
C LYS A 19 7.18 -2.50 -7.48
N LYS A 20 8.36 -2.62 -6.85
CA LYS A 20 8.94 -3.93 -6.53
C LYS A 20 8.12 -4.70 -5.48
N LEU A 21 7.63 -4.00 -4.46
CA LEU A 21 6.80 -4.58 -3.41
C LEU A 21 5.48 -5.10 -3.97
N PHE A 22 4.84 -4.36 -4.88
CA PHE A 22 3.55 -4.73 -5.46
C PHE A 22 3.69 -5.90 -6.42
N GLN A 23 4.78 -5.98 -7.21
CA GLN A 23 5.08 -7.17 -8.01
C GLN A 23 5.20 -8.41 -7.12
N TRP A 24 5.87 -8.25 -5.98
CA TRP A 24 6.00 -9.33 -5.01
C TRP A 24 4.64 -9.75 -4.41
N LEU A 25 3.80 -8.78 -4.01
CA LEU A 25 2.47 -9.05 -3.47
C LEU A 25 1.54 -9.70 -4.48
N GLN A 26 1.56 -9.24 -5.73
CA GLN A 26 0.76 -9.79 -6.82
C GLN A 26 0.99 -11.30 -6.93
N VAL A 27 2.27 -11.73 -6.92
CA VAL A 27 2.65 -13.14 -6.98
C VAL A 27 2.29 -13.89 -5.68
N HIS A 28 2.67 -13.37 -4.52
CA HIS A 28 2.56 -14.11 -3.26
C HIS A 28 1.15 -14.16 -2.66
N MET A 29 0.32 -13.18 -2.99
CA MET A 29 -1.10 -13.18 -2.62
C MET A 29 -1.98 -13.76 -3.72
N ALA A 30 -1.43 -14.10 -4.89
CA ALA A 30 -2.16 -14.54 -6.08
C ALA A 30 -3.34 -13.61 -6.41
N VAL A 31 -3.03 -12.32 -6.57
CA VAL A 31 -3.98 -11.26 -6.91
C VAL A 31 -3.60 -10.67 -8.27
N ASP A 32 -4.56 -10.08 -8.96
CA ASP A 32 -4.32 -9.47 -10.27
C ASP A 32 -3.91 -8.00 -10.16
N THR A 33 -4.38 -7.32 -9.11
CA THR A 33 -4.15 -5.88 -8.91
C THR A 33 -3.64 -5.57 -7.50
N VAL A 34 -2.80 -4.53 -7.41
CA VAL A 34 -2.32 -3.96 -6.14
C VAL A 34 -2.25 -2.45 -6.32
N THR A 35 -2.94 -1.68 -5.47
CA THR A 35 -3.01 -0.23 -5.56
C THR A 35 -2.81 0.40 -4.18
N LEU A 36 -1.95 1.41 -4.13
CA LEU A 36 -1.78 2.31 -2.99
C LEU A 36 -2.33 3.67 -3.34
N LEU A 37 -3.29 4.12 -2.52
CA LEU A 37 -3.83 5.45 -2.55
C LEU A 37 -3.36 6.24 -1.35
N LEU A 38 -3.09 7.51 -1.60
CA LEU A 38 -2.53 8.45 -0.66
C LEU A 38 -3.36 9.74 -0.72
N PRO A 39 -3.75 10.33 0.43
CA PRO A 39 -4.44 11.60 0.43
C PRO A 39 -3.69 12.70 -0.32
N ASP A 40 -4.46 13.62 -0.87
CA ASP A 40 -3.96 14.87 -1.44
C ASP A 40 -3.47 15.84 -0.35
N SER A 41 -2.96 17.00 -0.73
CA SER A 41 -2.51 18.01 0.24
C SER A 41 -3.65 18.57 1.11
N GLY A 42 -4.89 18.52 0.64
CA GLY A 42 -6.08 18.91 1.39
C GLY A 42 -6.57 17.86 2.40
N ASN A 43 -6.09 16.61 2.31
CA ASN A 43 -6.63 15.44 3.01
C ASN A 43 -8.14 15.22 2.78
N GLN A 44 -8.67 15.67 1.65
CA GLN A 44 -10.09 15.54 1.30
C GLN A 44 -10.34 14.43 0.29
N ASP A 45 -9.33 14.16 -0.54
CA ASP A 45 -9.38 13.17 -1.60
C ASP A 45 -8.20 12.22 -1.50
N LEU A 46 -8.40 10.97 -1.88
CA LEU A 46 -7.35 10.00 -2.14
C LEU A 46 -6.96 10.05 -3.62
N THR A 47 -5.66 9.99 -3.88
CA THR A 47 -5.08 9.87 -5.23
C THR A 47 -4.31 8.58 -5.36
N VAL A 48 -4.30 7.99 -6.56
CA VAL A 48 -3.51 6.78 -6.82
C VAL A 48 -2.03 7.14 -6.87
N ARG A 49 -1.28 6.67 -5.87
CA ARG A 49 0.17 6.88 -5.80
C ARG A 49 0.93 5.87 -6.65
N SER A 50 0.55 4.61 -6.54
CA SER A 50 1.21 3.51 -7.23
C SER A 50 0.21 2.38 -7.43
N THR A 51 0.31 1.70 -8.56
CA THR A 51 -0.54 0.55 -8.87
C THR A 51 0.16 -0.43 -9.82
N ILE A 52 -0.29 -1.67 -9.79
CA ILE A 52 -0.05 -2.69 -10.81
C ILE A 52 -1.40 -3.29 -11.20
N GLY A 53 -1.63 -3.41 -12.51
CA GLY A 53 -2.84 -3.99 -13.08
C GLY A 53 -3.99 -3.00 -13.27
N LEU A 54 -3.88 -1.78 -12.74
CA LEU A 54 -4.85 -0.69 -12.86
C LEU A 54 -4.18 0.64 -13.25
N GLU A 55 -3.14 0.59 -14.09
CA GLU A 55 -2.32 1.75 -14.48
C GLU A 55 -3.14 2.92 -15.06
N GLU A 56 -4.30 2.62 -15.64
CA GLU A 56 -5.25 3.60 -16.16
C GLU A 56 -5.82 4.51 -15.06
N GLU A 57 -5.81 4.12 -13.79
CA GLU A 57 -6.21 5.00 -12.69
C GLU A 57 -5.25 6.18 -12.52
N ILE A 58 -3.96 5.97 -12.79
CA ILE A 58 -2.96 7.05 -12.77
C ILE A 58 -3.14 7.94 -13.99
N SER A 59 -3.27 7.36 -15.19
CA SER A 59 -3.36 8.15 -16.42
C SER A 59 -4.66 8.96 -16.52
N GLN A 60 -5.74 8.49 -15.90
CA GLN A 60 -7.02 9.19 -15.80
C GLN A 60 -7.09 10.15 -14.60
N GLN A 61 -6.04 10.24 -13.78
CA GLN A 61 -5.98 11.12 -12.60
C GLN A 61 -7.21 10.94 -11.69
N ILE A 62 -7.46 9.70 -11.26
CA ILE A 62 -8.61 9.41 -10.39
C ILE A 62 -8.41 10.05 -9.00
N PHE A 63 -9.41 10.81 -8.58
CA PHE A 63 -9.56 11.35 -7.22
C PHE A 63 -10.75 10.66 -6.54
N ILE A 64 -10.56 10.22 -5.30
CA ILE A 64 -11.60 9.53 -4.52
C ILE A 64 -11.86 10.32 -3.25
N PRO A 65 -13.00 11.00 -3.14
CA PRO A 65 -13.36 11.71 -1.91
C PRO A 65 -13.42 10.76 -0.72
N ILE A 66 -12.94 11.23 0.43
CA ILE A 66 -13.07 10.50 1.70
C ILE A 66 -14.57 10.25 1.98
N GLY A 67 -14.89 9.03 2.43
CA GLY A 67 -16.28 8.56 2.63
C GLY A 67 -17.05 8.22 1.35
N LYS A 68 -16.39 8.16 0.18
CA LYS A 68 -17.02 7.76 -1.08
C LYS A 68 -16.41 6.51 -1.70
N GLY A 69 -17.31 5.65 -2.19
CA GLY A 69 -16.97 4.36 -2.79
C GLY A 69 -16.09 3.49 -1.90
N PHE A 70 -15.40 2.53 -2.50
CA PHE A 70 -14.59 1.55 -1.77
C PHE A 70 -13.44 2.17 -0.96
N ALA A 71 -12.51 2.87 -1.60
CA ALA A 71 -11.31 3.39 -0.92
C ALA A 71 -11.64 4.55 0.04
N GLY A 72 -12.54 5.45 -0.34
CA GLY A 72 -12.94 6.56 0.53
C GLY A 72 -13.58 6.08 1.84
N ASN A 73 -14.41 5.04 1.78
CA ASN A 73 -15.02 4.44 2.98
C ASN A 73 -13.99 3.78 3.90
N ILE A 74 -12.96 3.12 3.35
CA ILE A 74 -11.86 2.56 4.16
C ILE A 74 -11.11 3.68 4.88
N ALA A 75 -10.82 4.77 4.17
CA ALA A 75 -10.08 5.89 4.76
C ALA A 75 -10.88 6.63 5.85
N GLU A 76 -12.18 6.83 5.63
CA GLU A 76 -13.08 7.47 6.60
C GLU A 76 -13.24 6.62 7.86
N ASN A 77 -13.58 5.33 7.71
CA ASN A 77 -13.93 4.46 8.83
C ASN A 77 -12.70 3.82 9.50
N LYS A 78 -11.53 3.85 8.84
CA LYS A 78 -10.29 3.23 9.31
C LYS A 78 -10.45 1.74 9.59
N LEU A 79 -11.26 1.06 8.78
CA LEU A 79 -11.53 -0.37 8.88
C LEU A 79 -11.26 -1.07 7.55
N PRO A 80 -10.74 -2.30 7.56
CA PRO A 80 -10.65 -3.13 6.37
C PRO A 80 -12.02 -3.36 5.74
N VAL A 81 -12.07 -3.44 4.42
CA VAL A 81 -13.29 -3.77 3.66
C VAL A 81 -12.98 -4.87 2.66
N VAL A 82 -13.85 -5.88 2.62
CA VAL A 82 -13.85 -6.96 1.64
C VAL A 82 -15.07 -6.80 0.73
N VAL A 83 -14.85 -6.91 -0.56
CA VAL A 83 -15.89 -6.90 -1.60
C VAL A 83 -15.75 -8.19 -2.41
N GLU A 84 -16.72 -9.09 -2.25
CA GLU A 84 -16.78 -10.34 -3.03
C GLU A 84 -17.37 -10.16 -4.43
N ASN A 85 -18.15 -9.09 -4.63
CA ASN A 85 -18.77 -8.76 -5.91
C ASN A 85 -18.77 -7.24 -6.11
N LEU A 86 -17.86 -6.76 -6.96
CA LEU A 86 -17.68 -5.34 -7.25
C LEU A 86 -18.92 -4.72 -7.93
N ALA A 87 -19.69 -5.50 -8.69
CA ALA A 87 -20.90 -5.01 -9.34
C ALA A 87 -22.00 -4.64 -8.33
N ALA A 88 -21.95 -5.20 -7.12
CA ALA A 88 -22.91 -4.94 -6.05
C ALA A 88 -22.55 -3.73 -5.17
N VAL A 89 -21.41 -3.07 -5.41
CA VAL A 89 -20.95 -1.94 -4.60
C VAL A 89 -20.71 -0.70 -5.45
N GLU A 90 -20.83 0.45 -4.81
CA GLU A 90 -20.45 1.73 -5.40
C GLU A 90 -18.93 1.87 -5.41
N VAL A 91 -18.39 2.25 -6.57
CA VAL A 91 -16.97 2.55 -6.77
C VAL A 91 -16.85 3.89 -7.47
N VAL A 92 -15.88 4.69 -7.04
CA VAL A 92 -15.61 6.00 -7.66
C VAL A 92 -14.79 5.84 -8.94
N SER A 93 -13.82 4.93 -8.94
CA SER A 93 -12.95 4.66 -10.10
C SER A 93 -13.69 3.80 -11.15
N PRO A 94 -14.02 4.33 -12.34
CA PRO A 94 -14.66 3.54 -13.40
C PRO A 94 -13.71 2.49 -13.98
N VAL A 95 -12.40 2.68 -13.84
CA VAL A 95 -11.36 1.74 -14.30
C VAL A 95 -11.57 0.35 -13.71
N LEU A 96 -11.97 0.27 -12.43
CA LEU A 96 -12.21 -1.01 -11.76
C LEU A 96 -13.26 -1.85 -12.50
N ARG A 97 -14.36 -1.22 -12.95
CA ARG A 97 -15.41 -1.89 -13.72
C ARG A 97 -14.97 -2.16 -15.16
N ASN A 98 -14.34 -1.18 -15.80
CA ASN A 98 -13.91 -1.30 -17.19
C ASN A 98 -12.89 -2.44 -17.40
N LYS A 99 -12.03 -2.71 -16.42
CA LYS A 99 -11.08 -3.83 -16.46
C LYS A 99 -11.67 -5.16 -15.99
N GLY A 100 -12.94 -5.19 -15.58
CA GLY A 100 -13.62 -6.41 -15.14
C GLY A 100 -13.17 -6.92 -13.78
N LEU A 101 -12.75 -6.03 -12.87
CA LEU A 101 -12.41 -6.43 -11.50
C LEU A 101 -13.66 -6.95 -10.78
N GLN A 102 -13.56 -8.14 -10.21
CA GLN A 102 -14.72 -8.85 -9.63
C GLN A 102 -14.75 -8.80 -8.12
N SER A 103 -13.60 -8.93 -7.47
CA SER A 103 -13.49 -8.92 -6.01
C SER A 103 -12.24 -8.20 -5.56
N MET A 104 -12.29 -7.61 -4.37
CA MET A 104 -11.18 -6.86 -3.80
C MET A 104 -11.21 -6.83 -2.27
N VAL A 105 -10.05 -6.59 -1.68
CA VAL A 105 -9.89 -6.31 -0.25
C VAL A 105 -8.94 -5.14 -0.07
N GLY A 106 -9.26 -4.28 0.89
CA GLY A 106 -8.50 -3.07 1.17
C GLY A 106 -8.37 -2.85 2.66
N VAL A 107 -7.25 -2.26 3.05
CA VAL A 107 -6.89 -1.95 4.44
C VAL A 107 -6.47 -0.49 4.57
N PRO A 108 -6.76 0.15 5.72
CA PRO A 108 -6.32 1.51 5.98
C PRO A 108 -4.82 1.55 6.27
N LEU A 109 -4.15 2.57 5.73
CA LEU A 109 -2.76 2.90 6.00
C LEU A 109 -2.71 4.19 6.82
N GLN A 110 -2.62 4.05 8.14
CA GLN A 110 -2.59 5.20 9.05
C GLN A 110 -1.22 5.88 9.04
N LEU A 111 -1.17 7.13 8.61
CA LEU A 111 0.00 8.00 8.62
C LEU A 111 -0.07 8.95 9.83
N VAL A 112 0.94 9.80 10.01
CA VAL A 112 0.95 10.79 11.11
C VAL A 112 -0.23 11.74 11.01
N HIS A 113 -0.61 12.33 12.14
CA HIS A 113 -1.62 13.39 12.21
C HIS A 113 -2.98 12.95 11.66
N SER A 114 -3.33 11.67 11.83
CA SER A 114 -4.62 11.09 11.42
C SER A 114 -4.87 11.01 9.90
N VAL A 115 -3.84 11.24 9.09
CA VAL A 115 -3.89 11.04 7.64
C VAL A 115 -4.05 9.54 7.35
N VAL A 116 -4.98 9.16 6.48
CA VAL A 116 -5.25 7.74 6.17
C VAL A 116 -5.14 7.51 4.68
N GLY A 117 -4.11 6.77 4.26
CA GLY A 117 -4.04 6.19 2.93
C GLY A 117 -4.77 4.85 2.86
N VAL A 118 -4.82 4.23 1.69
CA VAL A 118 -5.47 2.93 1.47
C VAL A 118 -4.56 2.05 0.64
N LEU A 119 -4.36 0.81 1.07
CA LEU A 119 -3.76 -0.24 0.25
C LEU A 119 -4.85 -1.25 -0.07
N HIS A 120 -5.06 -1.56 -1.35
CA HIS A 120 -6.00 -2.61 -1.75
C HIS A 120 -5.44 -3.51 -2.84
N VAL A 121 -6.01 -4.71 -2.92
CA VAL A 121 -5.72 -5.72 -3.93
C VAL A 121 -7.02 -6.29 -4.47
N GLY A 122 -7.00 -6.84 -5.67
CA GLY A 122 -8.17 -7.45 -6.26
C GLY A 122 -7.87 -8.50 -7.31
N THR A 123 -8.93 -9.17 -7.75
CA THR A 123 -8.90 -10.22 -8.76
C THR A 123 -9.96 -9.99 -9.84
N PHE A 124 -9.63 -10.34 -11.08
CA PHE A 124 -10.55 -10.36 -12.22
C PHE A 124 -11.42 -11.62 -12.25
N GLN A 125 -11.09 -12.61 -11.41
CA GLN A 125 -11.92 -13.78 -11.14
C GLN A 125 -12.58 -13.66 -9.76
N PRO A 126 -13.77 -14.27 -9.53
CA PRO A 126 -14.39 -14.29 -8.22
C PRO A 126 -13.46 -14.91 -7.17
N ARG A 127 -13.18 -14.17 -6.09
CA ARG A 127 -12.44 -14.66 -4.93
C ARG A 127 -13.09 -14.16 -3.65
N LYS A 128 -13.17 -15.05 -2.66
CA LYS A 128 -13.50 -14.68 -1.27
C LYS A 128 -12.22 -14.39 -0.51
N PHE A 129 -11.96 -13.11 -0.26
CA PHE A 129 -10.87 -12.71 0.63
C PHE A 129 -11.26 -12.97 2.08
N ASN A 130 -10.30 -13.39 2.91
CA ASN A 130 -10.52 -13.77 4.30
C ASN A 130 -9.62 -12.97 5.26
N GLU A 131 -9.72 -13.26 6.56
CA GLU A 131 -8.93 -12.58 7.59
C GLU A 131 -7.42 -12.70 7.39
N ARG A 132 -6.94 -13.83 6.83
CA ARG A 132 -5.52 -14.02 6.54
C ARG A 132 -5.04 -13.08 5.44
N ASP A 133 -5.86 -12.84 4.41
CA ASP A 133 -5.55 -11.86 3.35
C ASP A 133 -5.45 -10.44 3.94
N ILE A 134 -6.38 -10.09 4.83
CA ILE A 134 -6.37 -8.80 5.56
C ILE A 134 -5.10 -8.67 6.40
N GLN A 135 -4.76 -9.70 7.18
CA GLN A 135 -3.55 -9.71 8.01
C GLN A 135 -2.29 -9.55 7.18
N GLN A 136 -2.20 -10.22 6.02
CA GLN A 136 -1.07 -10.06 5.10
C GLN A 136 -0.95 -8.62 4.60
N LEU A 137 -2.05 -7.99 4.17
CA LEU A 137 -2.01 -6.59 3.75
C LEU A 137 -1.67 -5.64 4.90
N GLN A 138 -2.15 -5.92 6.11
CA GLN A 138 -1.82 -5.08 7.27
C GLN A 138 -0.32 -5.10 7.59
N LEU A 139 0.35 -6.24 7.39
CA LEU A 139 1.82 -6.31 7.53
C LEU A 139 2.54 -5.43 6.49
N VAL A 140 2.03 -5.38 5.26
CA VAL A 140 2.54 -4.51 4.20
C VAL A 140 2.31 -3.04 4.54
N VAL A 141 1.14 -2.70 5.04
CA VAL A 141 0.82 -1.35 5.50
C VAL A 141 1.82 -0.89 6.57
N ASN A 142 2.07 -1.73 7.57
CA ASN A 142 3.01 -1.42 8.65
C ASN A 142 4.45 -1.21 8.13
N LEU A 143 4.80 -1.88 7.03
CA LEU A 143 6.06 -1.66 6.32
C LEU A 143 6.06 -0.32 5.56
N LEU A 144 4.97 0.01 4.88
CA LEU A 144 4.87 1.20 4.02
C LEU A 144 4.82 2.49 4.82
N GLN A 145 4.17 2.51 5.99
CA GLN A 145 4.01 3.70 6.84
C GLN A 145 5.33 4.50 7.06
N PRO A 146 6.40 3.91 7.61
CA PRO A 146 7.66 4.64 7.80
C PRO A 146 8.36 5.00 6.49
N VAL A 147 8.20 4.20 5.43
CA VAL A 147 8.79 4.50 4.11
C VAL A 147 8.14 5.75 3.51
N ILE A 148 6.81 5.83 3.56
CA ILE A 148 6.03 6.98 3.04
C ILE A 148 6.35 8.24 3.84
N ALA A 149 6.48 8.10 5.16
CA ALA A 149 6.86 9.21 6.04
C ALA A 149 8.22 9.81 5.68
N ASN A 150 9.21 8.97 5.39
CA ASN A 150 10.57 9.41 5.05
C ASN A 150 10.68 9.99 3.64
N ALA A 151 9.85 9.53 2.70
CA ALA A 151 9.89 9.96 1.30
C ALA A 151 9.49 11.44 1.09
N GLY A 152 9.05 12.15 2.14
CA GLY A 152 8.68 13.57 2.06
C GLY A 152 7.46 13.83 1.17
N VAL A 153 6.65 12.81 0.92
CA VAL A 153 5.44 12.92 0.08
C VAL A 153 4.37 13.78 0.74
N TYR A 154 4.46 13.96 2.06
CA TYR A 154 3.68 14.92 2.81
C TYR A 154 4.59 15.82 3.63
N ASN A 155 4.14 17.06 3.83
CA ASN A 155 4.70 17.96 4.83
C ASN A 155 4.27 17.48 6.23
N PHE A 156 4.86 16.39 6.69
CA PHE A 156 4.77 16.01 8.10
C PHE A 156 5.68 16.93 8.91
N ASP A 157 5.26 17.36 10.09
CA ASP A 157 6.18 17.89 11.09
C ASP A 157 7.24 16.82 11.40
N GLN A 158 8.44 16.98 10.83
CA GLN A 158 9.54 16.01 10.78
C GLN A 158 10.02 15.53 12.17
N ARG A 159 9.58 16.19 13.24
CA ARG A 159 9.97 15.91 14.63
C ARG A 159 9.41 14.59 15.17
N TYR A 160 8.32 14.06 14.62
CA TYR A 160 7.67 12.87 15.18
C TYR A 160 8.31 11.53 14.77
N TYR A 161 8.95 11.46 13.59
CA TYR A 161 9.62 10.23 13.11
C TYR A 161 11.14 10.23 13.23
N SER A 162 11.79 11.39 13.27
CA SER A 162 13.26 11.51 13.24
C SER A 162 13.96 10.78 14.41
N GLN A 163 13.27 10.56 15.53
CA GLN A 163 13.85 9.86 16.69
C GLN A 163 13.39 8.40 16.82
N ALA A 164 12.19 8.04 16.35
CA ALA A 164 11.66 6.68 16.45
C ALA A 164 12.00 5.78 15.23
N ALA A 165 12.14 6.38 14.04
CA ALA A 165 12.30 5.63 12.79
C ALA A 165 13.73 5.12 12.57
N CYS A 166 14.77 5.88 12.95
CA CYS A 166 16.15 5.57 12.53
C CYS A 166 16.68 4.23 13.08
N ASN A 167 16.32 3.85 14.32
CA ASN A 167 16.89 2.67 14.97
C ASN A 167 15.94 1.45 15.09
N SER A 168 14.61 1.62 15.02
CA SER A 168 13.65 0.52 15.27
C SER A 168 13.20 -0.22 14.01
N TRP A 169 13.12 0.48 12.86
CA TRP A 169 12.48 -0.09 11.68
C TRP A 169 13.37 -1.06 10.89
N LYS A 170 14.71 -0.93 10.93
CA LYS A 170 15.64 -1.83 10.21
C LYS A 170 15.50 -3.28 10.67
N GLY A 171 15.38 -3.49 11.99
CA GLY A 171 15.17 -4.81 12.58
C GLY A 171 13.79 -5.39 12.27
N LYS A 172 12.73 -4.57 12.38
CA LYS A 172 11.35 -4.98 12.02
C LYS A 172 11.21 -5.29 10.53
N TYR A 173 11.84 -4.49 9.68
CA TYR A 173 11.91 -4.68 8.23
C TYR A 173 12.59 -6.01 7.88
N TYR A 174 13.77 -6.27 8.45
CA TYR A 174 14.48 -7.54 8.21
C TYR A 174 13.64 -8.75 8.63
N GLN A 175 12.97 -8.70 9.80
CA GLN A 175 12.10 -9.79 10.24
C GLN A 175 10.86 -9.94 9.35
N LEU A 176 10.24 -8.83 8.91
CA LEU A 176 9.09 -8.87 8.00
C LEU A 176 9.48 -9.40 6.62
N VAL A 177 10.59 -8.93 6.04
CA VAL A 177 11.14 -9.44 4.78
C VAL A 177 11.52 -10.92 4.91
N LYS A 178 12.09 -11.35 6.04
CA LYS A 178 12.38 -12.76 6.32
C LYS A 178 11.11 -13.61 6.43
N MET A 179 10.04 -13.05 7.00
CA MET A 179 8.75 -13.71 7.14
C MET A 179 7.97 -13.77 5.81
N LEU A 180 8.11 -12.77 4.95
CA LEU A 180 7.47 -12.65 3.65
C LEU A 180 8.22 -13.42 2.55
N LEU A 181 9.55 -13.30 2.46
CA LEU A 181 10.38 -13.86 1.38
C LEU A 181 10.92 -15.27 1.66
N GLY A 182 10.78 -15.79 2.88
CA GLY A 182 11.39 -17.05 3.32
C GLY A 182 12.91 -16.95 3.53
N SER A 183 13.44 -17.86 4.36
CA SER A 183 14.80 -17.79 4.92
C SER A 183 15.94 -17.72 3.89
N LYS A 184 15.78 -18.32 2.70
CA LYS A 184 16.83 -18.35 1.66
C LYS A 184 17.03 -17.02 0.93
N GLN A 185 16.01 -16.16 0.84
CA GLN A 185 16.11 -14.86 0.15
C GLN A 185 16.44 -13.69 1.09
N ALA A 186 16.22 -13.86 2.40
CA ALA A 186 16.56 -12.86 3.41
C ALA A 186 18.07 -12.78 3.72
N GLN A 187 18.80 -13.87 3.47
CA GLN A 187 20.24 -13.97 3.78
C GLN A 187 21.10 -13.07 2.88
N SER A 188 20.70 -12.86 1.63
CA SER A 188 21.39 -11.92 0.72
C SER A 188 21.11 -10.46 1.04
N LEU A 189 20.00 -10.15 1.73
CA LEU A 189 19.66 -8.79 2.18
C LEU A 189 20.35 -8.40 3.49
N GLN A 190 20.82 -9.37 4.29
CA GLN A 190 21.57 -9.12 5.53
C GLN A 190 22.95 -8.49 5.26
N TYR A 191 23.58 -8.84 4.14
CA TYR A 191 24.90 -8.33 3.76
C TYR A 191 24.88 -6.88 3.29
N ASP A 192 23.78 -6.40 2.70
CA ASP A 192 23.64 -5.01 2.21
C ASP A 192 23.28 -4.00 3.33
N ILE A 193 22.80 -4.46 4.49
CA ILE A 193 22.30 -3.59 5.59
C ILE A 193 23.40 -3.30 6.65
N SER A 194 24.58 -3.90 6.51
CA SER A 194 25.66 -3.87 7.52
C SER A 194 26.68 -2.73 7.35
N TYR A 195 26.39 -1.70 6.53
CA TYR A 195 27.26 -0.52 6.36
C TYR A 195 26.48 0.79 6.53
#